data_AF-A0AAV5SF22-F1
#
_entry.id   AF-A0AAV5SF22-F1
#
_cell.length_a   1.000
_cell.length_b   1.000
_cell.length_c   1.000
_cell.angle_alpha   90.00
_cell.angle_beta   90.00
_cell.angle_gamma   90.00
#
_symmetry.space_group_name_H-M   'P 1'
#
loop_
_entity.id
_entity.type
_entity.pdbx_description
1 polymer ?
#
loop_
_entity_poly.entity_id
_entity_poly.type
_entity_poly.pdbx_seq_one_letter_code
_entity_poly.pdbx_strand_id
1 'polypeptide(L)'
;LEELQLARLSRAKLAKFVHTPFFSKTVVGTFVRIGFGPIPGRPGCNYRIAQIAVVVETEKVYKLEDTITNKGIKLRMGTEDRVYRMEFVTNTEF
;
A
#
# COMPACT_ATOMS: atom_id res chain seq x y z
N LEU A 1 18.42 2.81 -2.80
CA LEU A 1 17.19 3.11 -2.04
C LEU A 1 16.51 4.36 -2.59
N GLU A 2 17.30 5.40 -2.88
CA GLU A 2 16.83 6.68 -3.45
C GLU A 2 16.02 6.53 -4.75
N GLU A 3 16.46 5.69 -5.68
CA GLU A 3 15.70 5.44 -6.92
C GLU A 3 14.34 4.77 -6.67
N LEU A 4 14.28 3.85 -5.69
CA LEU A 4 13.03 3.19 -5.30
C LEU A 4 12.06 4.18 -4.68
N GLN A 5 12.60 5.19 -3.98
CA GLN A 5 11.88 6.28 -3.35
C GLN A 5 11.11 7.13 -4.37
N LEU A 6 11.62 7.26 -5.61
CA LEU A 6 10.93 7.93 -6.71
C LEU A 6 9.65 7.19 -7.12
N ALA A 7 9.71 5.86 -7.12
CA ALA A 7 8.57 4.99 -7.42
C ALA A 7 7.68 4.71 -6.19
N ARG A 8 7.93 5.37 -5.05
CA ARG A 8 7.16 5.19 -3.82
C ARG A 8 5.85 5.96 -3.84
N LEU A 9 4.77 5.26 -3.51
CA LEU A 9 3.50 5.88 -3.18
C LEU A 9 3.29 5.97 -1.67
N SER A 10 2.95 7.18 -1.21
CA SER A 10 2.51 7.43 0.16
C SER A 10 0.99 7.22 0.28
N ARG A 11 0.51 6.99 1.50
CA ARG A 11 -0.93 6.87 1.77
C ARG A 11 -1.71 8.10 1.31
N ALA A 12 -1.15 9.31 1.53
CA ALA A 12 -1.75 10.56 1.06
C ALA A 12 -1.86 10.65 -0.46
N LYS A 13 -0.85 10.16 -1.22
CA LYS A 13 -0.94 10.10 -2.69
C LYS A 13 -2.00 9.09 -3.13
N LEU A 14 -2.04 7.90 -2.50
CA LEU A 14 -3.06 6.88 -2.79
C LEU A 14 -4.47 7.41 -2.56
N ALA A 15 -4.72 8.11 -1.45
CA ALA A 15 -6.03 8.71 -1.14
C ALA A 15 -6.49 9.71 -2.22
N LYS A 16 -5.57 10.51 -2.79
CA LYS A 16 -5.90 11.44 -3.87
C LYS A 16 -6.27 10.75 -5.18
N PHE A 17 -5.62 9.63 -5.48
CA PHE A 17 -5.83 8.92 -6.75
C PHE A 17 -6.91 7.84 -6.67
N VAL A 18 -7.39 7.44 -5.49
CA VAL A 18 -8.26 6.25 -5.32
C VAL A 18 -9.56 6.30 -6.14
N HIS A 19 -10.06 7.50 -6.42
CA HIS A 19 -11.29 7.73 -7.19
C HIS A 19 -11.04 8.02 -8.68
N THR A 20 -9.78 8.06 -9.14
CA THR A 20 -9.49 8.32 -10.55
C THR A 20 -9.70 7.06 -11.39
N PRO A 21 -10.16 7.19 -12.65
CA PRO A 21 -10.43 6.04 -13.52
C PRO A 21 -9.16 5.26 -13.90
N PHE A 22 -8.00 5.93 -13.84
CA PHE A 22 -6.70 5.33 -14.17
C PHE A 22 -5.94 4.83 -12.93
N PHE A 23 -6.55 4.84 -11.74
CA PHE A 23 -5.90 4.45 -10.48
C PHE A 23 -5.14 3.13 -10.60
N SER A 24 -5.81 2.05 -11.02
CA SER A 24 -5.22 0.72 -11.14
C SER A 24 -4.01 0.69 -12.08
N LYS A 25 -4.06 1.44 -13.18
CA LYS A 25 -2.94 1.50 -14.13
C LYS A 25 -1.75 2.28 -13.58
N THR A 26 -2.01 3.31 -12.78
CA THR A 26 -0.95 4.17 -12.20
C THR A 26 -0.27 3.53 -11.01
N VAL A 27 -1.00 2.80 -10.16
CA VAL A 27 -0.42 2.23 -8.93
C VAL A 27 0.23 0.87 -9.14
N VAL A 28 -0.19 0.09 -10.14
CA VAL A 28 0.44 -1.21 -10.44
C VAL A 28 1.88 -1.01 -10.87
N GLY A 29 2.79 -1.79 -10.29
CA GLY A 29 4.23 -1.71 -10.52
C GLY A 29 4.98 -0.76 -9.57
N THR A 30 4.27 0.11 -8.85
CA THR A 30 4.87 1.01 -7.85
C THR A 30 5.16 0.31 -6.52
N PHE A 31 5.91 0.98 -5.65
CA PHE A 31 6.31 0.46 -4.35
C PHE A 31 5.64 1.21 -3.21
N VAL A 32 5.32 0.49 -2.14
CA VAL A 32 4.78 1.04 -0.91
C VAL A 32 5.56 0.53 0.28
N ARG A 33 5.62 1.35 1.32
CA ARG A 33 6.07 0.92 2.65
C ARG A 33 4.82 0.57 3.46
N ILE A 34 4.72 -0.68 3.90
CA ILE A 34 3.55 -1.16 4.65
C ILE A 34 3.95 -1.59 6.06
N GLY A 35 3.12 -1.19 7.03
CA GLY A 35 3.21 -1.60 8.42
C GLY A 35 2.49 -2.92 8.66
N PHE A 36 3.24 -3.93 9.07
CA PHE A 36 2.78 -5.14 9.73
C PHE A 36 2.58 -4.82 11.20
N GLY A 37 1.49 -5.34 11.77
CA GLY A 37 1.28 -5.32 13.20
C GLY A 37 2.47 -5.91 13.97
N PRO A 38 2.56 -5.67 15.28
CA PRO A 38 3.69 -6.09 16.08
C PRO A 38 3.95 -7.59 15.92
N ILE A 39 5.17 -7.95 15.53
CA ILE A 39 5.61 -9.34 15.48
C ILE A 39 6.05 -9.73 16.90
N PRO A 40 5.45 -10.75 17.53
CA PRO A 40 5.89 -11.22 18.84
C PRO A 40 7.39 -11.53 18.82
N GLY A 41 8.16 -10.93 19.73
CA GLY A 41 9.61 -11.14 19.84
C GLY A 41 10.50 -10.26 18.94
N ARG A 42 9.94 -9.38 18.09
CA ARG A 42 10.75 -8.44 17.28
C ARG A 42 10.16 -7.02 17.27
N PRO A 43 10.25 -6.30 18.40
CA PRO A 43 9.77 -4.92 18.49
C PRO A 43 10.61 -4.02 17.56
N GLY A 44 9.99 -3.51 16.49
CA GLY A 44 10.62 -2.55 15.57
C GLY A 44 10.69 -2.99 14.09
N CYS A 45 10.59 -4.29 13.79
CA CYS A 45 10.57 -4.81 12.40
C CYS A 45 9.17 -4.78 11.78
N ASN A 46 8.44 -3.68 11.97
CA ASN A 46 7.04 -3.60 11.57
C ASN A 46 6.87 -3.16 10.12
N TYR A 47 7.89 -2.61 9.45
CA TYR A 47 7.70 -2.07 8.10
C TYR A 47 8.47 -2.87 7.05
N ARG A 48 7.82 -3.20 5.94
CA ARG A 48 8.47 -3.79 4.77
C ARG A 48 8.13 -3.01 3.51
N ILE A 49 9.02 -3.10 2.54
CA ILE A 49 8.80 -2.57 1.19
C ILE A 49 8.11 -3.67 0.38
N ALA A 50 7.04 -3.30 -0.32
CA ALA A 50 6.29 -4.22 -1.16
C ALA A 50 5.90 -3.55 -2.47
N GLN A 51 5.84 -4.36 -3.53
CA GLN A 51 5.39 -3.91 -4.83
C GLN A 51 3.88 -4.12 -4.97
N ILE A 52 3.17 -3.16 -5.56
CA ILE A 52 1.76 -3.32 -5.91
C ILE A 52 1.66 -4.15 -7.19
N ALA A 53 1.14 -5.37 -7.08
CA ALA A 53 0.95 -6.28 -8.21
C ALA A 53 -0.40 -6.04 -8.90
N VAL A 54 -1.47 -5.88 -8.12
CA VAL A 54 -2.82 -5.66 -8.67
C VAL A 54 -3.68 -4.88 -7.68
N VAL A 55 -4.67 -4.15 -8.20
CA VAL A 55 -5.73 -3.54 -7.39
C VAL A 55 -6.95 -4.46 -7.43
N VAL A 56 -7.53 -4.75 -6.26
CA VAL A 56 -8.71 -5.57 -6.11
C VAL A 56 -9.82 -4.77 -5.43
N GLU A 57 -11.05 -5.24 -5.48
CA GLU A 57 -12.14 -4.68 -4.69
C GLU A 57 -12.45 -5.60 -3.53
N THR A 58 -12.67 -5.03 -2.35
CA THR A 58 -12.97 -5.76 -1.12
C THR A 58 -14.43 -5.57 -0.75
N GLU A 59 -15.00 -6.53 -0.05
CA GLU A 59 -16.41 -6.48 0.37
C GLU A 59 -16.67 -5.37 1.40
N LYS A 60 -15.65 -5.02 2.19
CA LYS A 60 -15.76 -4.05 3.28
C LYS A 60 -15.18 -2.71 2.86
N VAL A 61 -16.05 -1.69 2.85
CA VAL A 61 -15.67 -0.30 2.71
C VAL A 61 -14.92 0.16 3.97
N TYR A 62 -13.85 0.95 3.80
CA TYR A 62 -13.06 1.50 4.90
C TYR A 62 -12.66 2.95 4.60
N LYS A 63 -12.25 3.68 5.64
CA LYS A 63 -11.80 5.07 5.53
C LYS A 63 -10.30 5.11 5.19
N LEU A 64 -9.94 5.87 4.17
CA LEU A 64 -8.58 6.13 3.73
C LEU A 64 -8.31 7.64 3.79
N GLU A 65 -7.67 8.08 4.87
CA GLU A 65 -7.48 9.52 5.18
C GLU A 65 -8.84 10.25 5.15
N ASP A 66 -9.07 11.14 4.19
CA ASP A 66 -10.31 11.91 4.02
C ASP A 66 -11.32 11.27 3.06
N THR A 67 -10.99 10.09 2.50
CA THR A 67 -11.82 9.39 1.52
C THR A 67 -12.35 8.07 2.06
N ILE A 68 -13.36 7.52 1.39
CA ILE A 68 -13.94 6.22 1.72
C ILE A 68 -13.77 5.33 0.49
N THR A 69 -13.21 4.13 0.68
CA THR A 69 -12.92 3.22 -0.43
C THR A 69 -13.12 1.76 -0.03
N ASN A 70 -13.47 0.93 -1.00
CA ASN A 70 -13.48 -0.53 -0.89
C ASN A 70 -12.31 -1.16 -1.66
N LYS A 71 -11.42 -0.37 -2.26
CA LYS A 71 -10.32 -0.90 -3.07
C LYS A 71 -9.22 -1.46 -2.17
N GLY A 72 -8.75 -2.67 -2.46
CA GLY A 72 -7.57 -3.28 -1.85
C GLY A 72 -6.40 -3.33 -2.83
N ILE A 73 -5.19 -3.48 -2.31
CA ILE A 73 -3.97 -3.64 -3.09
C ILE A 73 -3.35 -5.00 -2.80
N LYS A 74 -3.12 -5.80 -3.84
CA LYS A 74 -2.35 -7.04 -3.74
C LYS A 74 -0.88 -6.66 -3.80
N LEU A 75 -0.20 -6.89 -2.68
CA LEU A 75 1.21 -6.60 -2.51
C LEU A 75 2.04 -7.86 -2.71
N ARG A 76 3.10 -7.74 -3.49
CA ARG A 76 4.13 -8.76 -3.69
C ARG A 76 5.35 -8.44 -2.83
N MET A 77 5.76 -9.40 -2.01
CA MET A 77 6.93 -9.31 -1.13
C MET A 77 7.77 -10.56 -1.31
N GLY A 78 8.84 -10.45 -2.10
CA GLY A 78 9.62 -11.62 -2.51
C GLY A 78 8.74 -12.59 -3.29
N THR A 79 8.49 -13.77 -2.71
CA THR A 79 7.67 -14.84 -3.31
C THR A 79 6.22 -14.83 -2.84
N GLU A 80 5.88 -14.05 -1.82
CA GLU A 80 4.54 -14.03 -1.23
C GLU A 80 3.70 -12.88 -1.80
N ASP A 81 2.49 -13.20 -2.22
CA ASP A 81 1.49 -12.21 -2.60
C ASP A 81 0.33 -12.20 -1.60
N ARG A 82 -0.01 -11.02 -1.07
CA ARG A 82 -1.15 -10.89 -0.14
C ARG A 82 -1.89 -9.57 -0.35
N VAL A 83 -3.21 -9.62 -0.18
CA VAL A 83 -4.08 -8.45 -0.28
C VAL A 83 -4.06 -7.68 1.03
N TYR A 84 -3.82 -6.38 0.94
CA TYR A 84 -3.87 -5.45 2.05
C TYR A 84 -4.79 -4.27 1.72
N ARG A 85 -5.34 -3.68 2.78
CA ARG A 85 -5.99 -2.38 2.70
C ARG A 85 -4.94 -1.28 2.69
N MET A 86 -5.25 -0.18 2.02
CA MET A 86 -4.33 0.96 1.89
C MET A 86 -4.12 1.71 3.21
N GLU A 87 -4.94 1.46 4.24
CA GLU A 87 -4.81 2.08 5.58
C GLU A 87 -3.46 1.78 6.25
N PHE A 88 -2.88 0.61 5.96
CA PHE A 88 -1.60 0.14 6.51
C PHE A 88 -0.37 0.71 5.80
N VAL A 89 -0.56 1.46 4.70
CA VAL A 89 0.53 2.13 4.00
C VAL A 89 1.01 3.32 4.83
N THR A 90 2.31 3.46 5.01
CA THR A 90 2.88 4.62 5.73
C THR A 90 3.18 5.78 4.78
N ASN A 91 3.13 7.00 5.32
CA ASN A 91 3.56 8.20 4.63
C ASN A 91 5.09 8.42 4.72
N THR A 92 5.76 7.77 5.67
CA THR A 92 7.22 7.88 5.89
C THR A 92 8.01 7.34 4.69
N GLU A 93 9.20 7.92 4.50
CA GLU A 93 10.15 7.48 3.48
C GLU A 93 10.71 6.08 3.77
N PHE A 94 11.49 5.50 2.86
CA PHE A 94 12.03 4.16 3.06
C PHE A 94 13.10 4.13 4.15
#